data_AF-A0A6N9TZU5-F1
#
_entry.id   AF-A0A6N9TZU5-F1
#
_cell.length_a   1.000
_cell.length_b   1.000
_cell.length_c   1.000
_cell.angle_alpha   90.00
_cell.angle_beta   90.00
_cell.angle_gamma   90.00
#
_symmetry.space_group_name_H-M   'P 1'
#
loop_
_entity.id
_entity.type
_entity.pdbx_description
1 polymer ?
#
loop_
_entity_poly.entity_id
_entity_poly.type
_entity_poly.pdbx_seq_one_letter_code
_entity_poly.pdbx_strand_id
1 'polypeptide(L)'
;APAQQPPAPAPQSPAPPQHSGRPEPSGYDRGPAPEPPHAVAPEDDTAEADDPDLVDSALSGHDLIVRELGATVIEEFTNEQ
;
A
#
# COMPACT_ATOMS: atom_id res chain seq x y z
N ALA A 1 26.38 -59.23 27.20
CA ALA A 1 26.83 -57.83 27.08
C ALA A 1 26.37 -57.29 25.73
N PRO A 2 25.68 -56.14 25.65
CA PRO A 2 25.28 -55.57 24.36
C PRO A 2 26.47 -54.88 23.68
N ALA A 3 26.62 -55.10 22.37
CA ALA A 3 27.69 -54.52 21.56
C ALA A 3 27.39 -53.06 21.18
N GLN A 4 28.39 -52.18 21.25
CA GLN A 4 28.28 -50.78 20.86
C GLN A 4 28.45 -50.65 19.33
N GLN A 5 27.51 -49.98 18.66
CA GLN A 5 27.62 -49.62 17.24
C GLN A 5 28.56 -48.41 17.05
N PRO A 6 29.36 -48.35 15.97
CA PRO A 6 30.22 -47.20 15.68
C PRO A 6 29.40 -45.99 15.20
N PRO A 7 29.86 -44.75 15.46
CA PRO A 7 29.17 -43.54 15.02
C PRO A 7 29.24 -43.34 13.50
N ALA A 8 28.15 -42.87 12.90
CA ALA A 8 28.08 -42.51 11.49
C ALA A 8 28.76 -41.16 11.20
N PRO A 9 29.35 -40.95 10.01
CA PRO A 9 29.98 -39.68 9.65
C PRO A 9 28.93 -38.59 9.39
N ALA A 10 29.19 -37.37 9.89
CA ALA A 10 28.35 -36.21 9.67
C ALA A 10 28.63 -35.55 8.30
N PRO A 11 27.62 -34.97 7.63
CA PRO A 11 27.81 -34.25 6.36
C PRO A 11 28.55 -32.92 6.60
N GLN A 12 29.55 -32.64 5.76
CA GLN A 12 30.26 -31.35 5.73
C GLN A 12 29.54 -30.37 4.80
N SER A 13 29.18 -29.19 5.30
CA SER A 13 28.61 -28.12 4.49
C SER A 13 29.72 -27.37 3.71
N PRO A 14 29.47 -26.96 2.45
CA PRO A 14 30.42 -26.18 1.67
C PRO A 14 30.56 -24.76 2.22
N ALA A 15 31.79 -24.22 2.18
CA ALA A 15 32.07 -22.84 2.56
C ALA A 15 31.60 -21.85 1.47
N PRO A 16 31.13 -20.64 1.83
CA PRO A 16 30.72 -19.63 0.87
C PRO A 16 31.93 -19.04 0.13
N PRO A 17 31.79 -18.65 -1.16
CA PRO A 17 32.86 -18.02 -1.91
C PRO A 17 33.17 -16.63 -1.33
N GLN A 18 34.46 -16.31 -1.20
CA GLN A 18 34.90 -14.97 -0.81
C GLN A 18 34.90 -14.07 -2.05
N HIS A 19 34.01 -13.09 -2.06
CA HIS A 19 33.94 -12.09 -3.13
C HIS A 19 35.02 -11.02 -2.90
N SER A 20 36.16 -11.16 -3.58
CA SER A 20 37.17 -10.09 -3.64
C SER A 20 36.70 -8.99 -4.58
N GLY A 21 36.57 -7.77 -4.05
CA GLY A 21 36.45 -6.53 -4.82
C GLY A 21 35.03 -6.00 -4.96
N ARG A 22 34.55 -5.26 -3.93
CA ARG A 22 33.48 -4.28 -4.13
C ARG A 22 34.06 -2.90 -3.81
N PRO A 23 33.95 -1.89 -4.70
CA PRO A 23 34.36 -0.53 -4.37
C PRO A 23 33.55 -0.01 -3.17
N GLU A 24 34.26 0.59 -2.21
CA GLU A 24 33.68 1.19 -1.01
C GLU A 24 32.87 2.42 -1.43
N PRO A 25 31.61 2.60 -0.99
CA PRO A 25 30.87 3.83 -1.27
C PRO A 25 31.56 5.00 -0.57
N SER A 26 32.07 5.95 -1.35
CA SER A 26 32.55 7.24 -0.84
C SER A 26 31.46 7.88 0.01
N GLY A 27 31.76 8.12 1.29
CA GLY A 27 30.81 8.59 2.28
C GLY A 27 30.10 9.87 1.85
N TYR A 28 28.84 9.75 1.46
CA TYR A 28 27.93 10.87 1.37
C TYR A 28 27.78 11.47 2.77
N ASP A 29 27.86 12.79 2.88
CA ASP A 29 27.56 13.51 4.11
C ASP A 29 26.21 13.04 4.62
N ARG A 30 26.20 12.34 5.77
CA ARG A 30 25.00 11.71 6.32
C ARG A 30 24.19 12.82 6.97
N GLY A 31 23.53 13.62 6.15
CA GLY A 31 22.41 14.43 6.59
C GLY A 31 21.40 13.54 7.34
N PRO A 32 20.60 14.11 8.26
CA PRO A 32 19.58 13.34 8.95
C PRO A 32 18.72 12.60 7.93
N ALA A 33 18.45 11.33 8.21
CA ALA A 33 17.56 10.53 7.37
C ALA A 33 16.19 11.22 7.32
N PRO A 34 15.50 11.22 6.16
CA PRO A 34 14.14 11.73 6.09
C PRO A 34 13.27 10.95 7.09
N GLU A 35 12.39 11.65 7.79
CA GLU A 35 11.42 11.02 8.67
C GLU A 35 10.52 10.08 7.86
N PRO A 36 10.14 8.92 8.44
CA PRO A 36 9.23 7.99 7.77
C PRO A 36 7.86 8.68 7.54
N PRO A 37 7.19 8.41 6.42
CA PRO A 37 5.85 8.93 6.20
C PRO A 37 4.93 8.44 7.32
N HIS A 38 4.13 9.35 7.86
CA HIS A 38 3.12 8.99 8.84
C HIS A 38 2.09 8.07 8.19
N ALA A 39 1.79 6.95 8.84
CA ALA A 39 0.67 6.12 8.43
C ALA A 39 -0.62 6.89 8.73
N VAL A 40 -1.40 7.14 7.69
CA VAL A 40 -2.74 7.72 7.80
C VAL A 40 -3.65 6.63 8.37
N ALA A 41 -4.34 6.91 9.47
CA ALA A 41 -5.29 5.95 10.03
C ALA A 41 -6.55 5.88 9.13
N PRO A 42 -7.32 4.79 9.14
CA PRO A 42 -8.54 4.70 8.33
C PRO A 42 -9.58 5.79 8.62
N GLU A 43 -9.60 6.32 9.85
CA GLU A 43 -10.42 7.48 10.24
C GLU A 43 -9.93 8.82 9.65
N ASP A 44 -8.66 8.90 9.25
CA ASP A 44 -8.04 10.07 8.62
C ASP A 44 -8.07 9.97 7.08
N ASP A 45 -8.43 8.81 6.51
CA ASP A 45 -8.56 8.56 5.06
C ASP A 45 -9.97 8.96 4.55
N THR A 46 -10.38 10.17 4.92
CA THR A 46 -11.58 10.81 4.38
C THR A 46 -11.20 12.15 3.78
N ALA A 47 -11.88 12.54 2.71
CA ALA A 47 -11.65 13.85 2.09
C ALA A 47 -11.78 14.97 3.13
N GLU A 48 -10.76 15.82 3.21
CA GLU A 48 -10.74 16.94 4.14
C GLU A 48 -11.73 18.01 3.68
N ALA A 49 -12.58 18.49 4.59
CA ALA A 49 -13.63 19.46 4.28
C ALA A 49 -13.10 20.86 3.91
N ASP A 50 -11.80 21.11 4.06
CA ASP A 50 -11.10 22.38 3.77
C ASP A 50 -10.23 22.29 2.50
N ASP A 51 -10.43 21.27 1.65
CA ASP A 51 -9.79 21.25 0.34
C ASP A 51 -10.42 22.36 -0.54
N PRO A 52 -9.64 23.34 -1.03
CA PRO A 52 -10.15 24.44 -1.83
C PRO A 52 -10.80 24.01 -3.16
N ASP A 53 -10.59 22.77 -3.62
CA ASP A 53 -11.29 22.21 -4.78
C ASP A 53 -12.63 21.54 -4.42
N LEU A 54 -12.85 21.26 -3.12
CA LEU A 54 -14.02 20.60 -2.60
C LEU A 54 -15.14 21.62 -2.44
N VAL A 55 -15.82 21.88 -3.55
CA VAL A 55 -17.04 22.69 -3.52
C VAL A 55 -18.14 21.91 -2.81
N ASP A 56 -18.71 22.46 -1.74
CA ASP A 56 -19.95 21.96 -1.07
C ASP A 56 -21.14 21.81 -2.04
N SER A 57 -21.00 22.37 -3.24
CA SER A 57 -21.94 22.32 -4.35
C SER A 57 -21.49 21.36 -5.45
N ALA A 58 -20.70 20.32 -5.14
CA ALA A 58 -20.62 19.16 -6.00
C ALA A 58 -22.06 18.69 -6.18
N LEU A 59 -22.64 19.05 -7.33
CA LEU A 59 -24.00 18.73 -7.73
C LEU A 59 -24.28 17.31 -7.20
N SER A 60 -25.35 17.13 -6.42
CA SER A 60 -25.73 15.82 -5.89
C SER A 60 -25.48 14.80 -6.99
N GLY A 61 -24.85 13.66 -6.71
CA GLY A 61 -24.43 12.73 -7.78
C GLY A 61 -25.53 12.50 -8.83
N HIS A 62 -26.80 12.54 -8.40
CA HIS A 62 -27.99 12.58 -9.25
C HIS A 62 -28.00 13.71 -10.31
N ASP A 63 -27.80 14.97 -9.92
CA ASP A 63 -27.77 16.13 -10.81
C ASP A 63 -26.56 16.13 -11.74
N LEU A 64 -25.40 15.60 -11.29
CA LEU A 64 -24.26 15.35 -12.18
C LEU A 64 -24.58 14.30 -13.23
N ILE A 65 -25.26 13.21 -12.85
CA ILE A 65 -25.66 12.13 -13.76
C ILE A 65 -26.64 12.66 -14.82
N VAL A 66 -27.62 13.46 -14.43
CA VAL A 66 -28.59 14.11 -15.35
C VAL A 66 -27.86 14.99 -16.37
N ARG A 67 -26.92 15.81 -15.89
CA ARG A 67 -26.18 16.76 -16.73
C ARG A 67 -25.17 16.10 -17.69
N GLU A 68 -24.38 15.14 -17.22
CA GLU A 68 -23.32 14.50 -18.02
C GLU A 68 -23.88 13.60 -19.13
N LEU A 69 -24.95 12.87 -18.81
CA LEU A 69 -25.58 11.95 -19.77
C LEU A 69 -26.63 12.63 -20.65
N GLY A 70 -26.96 13.90 -20.38
CA GLY A 70 -28.08 14.59 -21.01
C GLY A 70 -29.42 13.90 -20.75
N ALA A 71 -29.55 13.24 -19.60
CA ALA A 71 -30.72 12.46 -19.23
C ALA A 71 -31.86 13.36 -18.73
N THR A 72 -33.08 12.81 -18.64
CA THR A 72 -34.25 13.46 -18.05
C THR A 72 -34.79 12.60 -16.92
N VAL A 73 -35.30 13.25 -15.86
CA VAL A 73 -35.92 12.55 -14.73
C VAL A 73 -37.40 12.32 -15.05
N ILE A 74 -37.85 11.07 -14.99
CA ILE A 74 -39.26 10.68 -15.11
C ILE A 74 -39.69 10.03 -13.81
N GLU A 75 -40.81 10.48 -13.26
CA GLU A 75 -41.39 9.91 -12.06
C GLU A 75 -42.09 8.58 -12.36
N GLU A 76 -41.85 7.57 -11.52
CA GLU A 76 -42.57 6.31 -11.59
C GLU A 76 -43.91 6.44 -10.85
N PHE A 77 -45.00 6.01 -11.49
CA PHE A 77 -46.32 5.94 -10.87
C PHE A 77 -46.67 4.49 -10.55
N THR A 78 -46.96 4.19 -9.27
CA THR A 78 -47.52 2.90 -8.87
C THR A 78 -49.01 2.87 -9.24
N ASN A 79 -49.39 1.91 -10.08
CA ASN A 79 -50.68 1.90 -10.76
C ASN A 79 -51.76 1.18 -9.95
N GLU A 80 -51.98 1.58 -8.70
CA GLU A 80 -52.96 0.96 -7.81
C GLU A 80 -54.34 1.62 -8.01
N GLN A 81 -55.25 0.91 -8.67
CA GLN A 81 -56.65 1.30 -8.91
C GLN A 81 -57.59 0.44 -8.06
#